data_AF-A0A5D2ZFU8-F1
#
_entry.id   AF-A0A5D2ZFU8-F1
#
_cell.length_a   1.000
_cell.length_b   1.000
_cell.length_c   1.000
_cell.angle_alpha   90.00
_cell.angle_beta   90.00
_cell.angle_gamma   90.00
#
_symmetry.space_group_name_H-M   'P 1'
#
loop_
_entity.id
_entity.type
_entity.pdbx_description
1 polymer ?
#
loop_
_entity_poly.entity_id
_entity_poly.type
_entity_poly.pdbx_seq_one_letter_code
_entity_poly.pdbx_strand_id
1 'polypeptide(L)'
;MAEQEVGPGGLGGGGTWGATTDKKRAYTKLANPLFKNFTLISSQTNITTSGWVAMDAKSVEILWSIVDPSNSRVCSPVTIANAVLFVGSTYKQGPIYAIDAKNGRILWSYETSATVYDGMSVSNGCIYVGNGYKVNVKAFVQTYSSDTSLFAFCVT
;
A
#
# COMPACT_ATOMS: atom_id res chain seq x y z
N MET A 1 6.76 -25.47 2.85
CA MET A 1 6.46 -24.26 2.06
C MET A 1 4.98 -23.99 2.26
N ALA A 2 4.62 -22.78 2.66
CA ALA A 2 3.22 -22.36 2.81
C ALA A 2 2.99 -21.15 1.88
N GLU A 3 1.85 -21.15 1.19
CA GLU A 3 1.48 -20.15 0.19
C GLU A 3 0.08 -19.63 0.51
N GLN A 4 -0.10 -18.31 0.43
CA GLN A 4 -1.37 -17.64 0.66
C GLN A 4 -1.58 -16.58 -0.40
N GLU A 5 -2.65 -16.71 -1.18
CA GLU A 5 -3.09 -15.65 -2.09
C GLU A 5 -3.74 -14.53 -1.26
N VAL A 6 -3.27 -13.30 -1.47
CA VAL A 6 -3.75 -12.12 -0.74
C VAL A 6 -4.55 -11.16 -1.61
N GLY A 7 -4.61 -11.38 -2.92
CA GLY A 7 -5.36 -10.55 -3.86
C GLY A 7 -5.23 -11.03 -5.30
N PRO A 8 -6.13 -10.59 -6.20
CA PRO A 8 -6.32 -11.16 -7.53
C PRO A 8 -5.22 -10.80 -8.55
N GLY A 9 -4.34 -9.86 -8.23
CA GLY A 9 -3.23 -9.44 -9.09
C GLY A 9 -3.67 -8.84 -10.43
N GLY A 10 -2.73 -8.77 -11.37
CA GLY A 10 -2.98 -8.29 -12.73
C GLY A 10 -1.95 -8.80 -13.74
N LEU A 11 -1.94 -8.22 -14.94
CA LEU A 11 -1.04 -8.62 -16.04
C LEU A 11 0.45 -8.49 -15.68
N GLY A 12 0.80 -7.59 -14.76
CA GLY A 12 2.16 -7.44 -14.21
C GLY A 12 2.42 -8.23 -12.92
N GLY A 13 1.52 -9.15 -12.53
CA GLY A 13 1.58 -9.88 -11.25
C GLY A 13 0.84 -9.19 -10.09
N GLY A 14 0.99 -9.75 -8.88
CA GLY A 14 0.32 -9.26 -7.65
C GLY A 14 1.27 -8.90 -6.50
N GLY A 15 2.32 -9.69 -6.28
CA GLY A 15 3.31 -9.49 -5.20
C GLY A 15 4.44 -8.49 -5.51
N THR A 16 4.25 -7.59 -6.47
CA THR A 16 5.32 -6.70 -6.98
C THR A 16 5.62 -5.51 -6.06
N TRP A 17 6.73 -4.81 -6.31
CA TRP A 17 7.14 -3.55 -5.69
C TRP A 17 7.53 -3.59 -4.19
N GLY A 18 7.26 -4.68 -3.46
CA GLY A 18 7.95 -4.99 -2.20
C GLY A 18 7.05 -5.21 -0.99
N ALA A 19 7.58 -5.97 -0.03
CA ALA A 19 6.96 -6.30 1.25
C ALA A 19 7.89 -5.91 2.40
N THR A 20 7.35 -5.76 3.61
CA THR A 20 8.13 -5.48 4.82
C THR A 20 7.73 -6.39 5.97
N THR A 21 8.54 -6.48 7.03
CA THR A 21 8.27 -7.36 8.18
C THR A 21 8.66 -6.70 9.51
N ASP A 22 7.96 -7.07 10.60
CA ASP A 22 8.30 -6.67 11.98
C ASP A 22 8.78 -7.86 12.84
N LYS A 23 9.33 -8.90 12.19
CA LYS A 23 9.67 -10.25 12.74
C LYS A 23 8.48 -11.12 13.15
N LYS A 24 7.28 -10.55 13.34
CA LYS A 24 6.06 -11.30 13.67
C LYS A 24 5.12 -11.38 12.48
N ARG A 25 5.05 -10.32 11.69
CA ARG A 25 4.13 -10.18 10.57
C ARG A 25 4.88 -9.83 9.30
N ALA A 26 4.35 -10.30 8.19
CA ALA A 26 4.68 -9.82 6.86
C ALA A 26 3.57 -8.87 6.39
N TYR A 27 3.96 -7.76 5.79
CA TYR A 27 3.05 -6.75 5.27
C TYR A 27 3.31 -6.57 3.78
N THR A 28 2.25 -6.48 3.00
CA THR A 28 2.34 -6.18 1.58
C THR A 28 1.07 -5.51 1.09
N LYS A 29 1.07 -5.11 -0.18
CA LYS A 29 -0.12 -4.63 -0.85
C LYS A 29 -1.06 -5.79 -1.22
N LEU A 30 -2.34 -5.52 -1.14
CA LEU A 30 -3.38 -6.29 -1.81
C LEU A 30 -3.55 -5.71 -3.20
N ALA A 31 -2.97 -6.36 -4.21
CA ALA A 31 -2.98 -5.87 -5.59
C ALA A 31 -4.27 -6.29 -6.33
N ASN A 32 -5.02 -5.31 -6.81
CA ASN A 32 -6.15 -5.50 -7.71
C ASN A 32 -6.21 -4.40 -8.79
N PRO A 33 -5.19 -4.29 -9.66
CA PRO A 33 -5.10 -3.22 -10.65
C PRO A 33 -6.17 -3.31 -11.76
N LEU A 34 -6.83 -4.46 -11.91
CA LEU A 34 -7.87 -4.70 -12.92
C LEU A 34 -9.29 -4.53 -12.37
N PHE A 35 -9.44 -4.08 -11.13
CA PHE A 35 -10.71 -3.90 -10.45
C PHE A 35 -11.64 -5.12 -10.46
N LYS A 36 -11.06 -6.33 -10.32
CA LYS A 36 -11.83 -7.58 -10.26
C LYS A 36 -12.60 -7.66 -8.95
N ASN A 37 -13.78 -8.27 -8.96
CA ASN A 37 -14.47 -8.63 -7.73
C ASN A 37 -13.59 -9.62 -6.94
N PHE A 38 -13.32 -9.30 -5.68
CA PHE A 38 -12.52 -10.11 -4.77
C PHE A 38 -13.10 -10.05 -3.36
N THR A 39 -13.20 -11.18 -2.68
CA THR A 39 -13.70 -11.25 -1.30
C THR A 39 -12.51 -11.24 -0.34
N LEU A 40 -12.45 -10.25 0.55
CA LEU A 40 -11.43 -10.19 1.58
C LEU A 40 -11.56 -11.37 2.54
N ILE A 41 -10.47 -12.11 2.75
CA ILE A 41 -10.46 -13.27 3.64
C ILE A 41 -10.72 -12.87 5.10
N SER A 42 -10.18 -11.73 5.56
CA SER A 42 -10.31 -11.32 6.96
C SER A 42 -11.70 -10.79 7.34
N SER A 43 -12.43 -10.16 6.40
CA SER A 43 -13.71 -9.49 6.70
C SER A 43 -14.90 -10.04 5.91
N GLN A 44 -14.68 -11.02 5.01
CA GLN A 44 -15.69 -11.57 4.09
C GLN A 44 -16.40 -10.50 3.25
N THR A 45 -15.76 -9.36 3.04
CA THR A 45 -16.32 -8.22 2.29
C THR A 45 -15.89 -8.29 0.83
N ASN A 46 -16.82 -8.04 -0.09
CA ASN A 46 -16.51 -7.93 -1.51
C ASN A 46 -15.93 -6.56 -1.83
N ILE A 47 -14.78 -6.54 -2.47
CA ILE A 47 -14.06 -5.35 -2.89
C ILE A 47 -13.73 -5.45 -4.38
N THR A 48 -13.58 -4.30 -5.01
CA THR A 48 -13.03 -4.18 -6.37
C THR A 48 -11.71 -3.43 -6.39
N THR A 49 -11.24 -2.90 -5.26
CA THR A 49 -10.11 -1.99 -5.19
C THR A 49 -8.86 -2.70 -4.66
N SER A 50 -7.73 -1.99 -4.67
CA SER A 50 -6.51 -2.47 -4.02
C SER A 50 -6.47 -2.05 -2.55
N GLY A 51 -5.47 -2.53 -1.81
CA GLY A 51 -5.31 -2.17 -0.41
C GLY A 51 -4.02 -2.72 0.19
N TRP A 52 -4.06 -3.06 1.47
CA TRP A 52 -2.92 -3.60 2.21
C TRP A 52 -3.34 -4.76 3.11
N VAL A 53 -2.40 -5.65 3.36
CA VAL A 53 -2.62 -6.87 4.12
C VAL A 53 -1.46 -7.10 5.08
N ALA A 54 -1.77 -7.66 6.25
CA ALA A 54 -0.80 -8.25 7.14
C ALA A 54 -1.08 -9.75 7.31
N MET A 55 0.00 -10.51 7.35
CA MET A 55 -0.02 -11.95 7.60
C MET A 55 0.91 -12.29 8.75
N ASP A 56 0.65 -13.39 9.45
CA ASP A 56 1.65 -13.97 10.33
C ASP A 56 2.86 -14.43 9.50
N ALA A 57 4.07 -14.07 9.93
CA ALA A 57 5.28 -14.33 9.14
C ALA A 57 5.64 -15.83 9.06
N LYS A 58 5.08 -16.68 9.93
CA LYS A 58 5.35 -18.12 9.97
C LYS A 58 4.21 -18.93 9.35
N SER A 59 2.97 -18.66 9.76
CA SER A 59 1.80 -19.42 9.28
C SER A 59 1.23 -18.89 7.97
N VAL A 60 1.62 -17.68 7.55
CA VAL A 60 1.05 -16.95 6.39
C VAL A 60 -0.46 -16.73 6.46
N GLU A 61 -1.07 -16.93 7.63
CA GLU A 61 -2.46 -16.60 7.86
C GLU A 61 -2.66 -15.09 7.83
N ILE A 62 -3.71 -14.63 7.14
CA ILE A 62 -4.08 -13.22 7.08
C ILE A 62 -4.61 -12.77 8.43
N LEU A 63 -3.93 -11.81 9.04
CA LEU A 63 -4.29 -11.22 10.32
C LEU A 63 -5.27 -10.06 10.15
N TRP A 64 -5.04 -9.23 9.14
CA TRP A 64 -5.95 -8.15 8.75
C TRP A 64 -5.73 -7.77 7.28
N SER A 65 -6.76 -7.22 6.65
CA SER A 65 -6.66 -6.56 5.36
C SER A 65 -7.57 -5.33 5.34
N ILE A 66 -7.12 -4.28 4.66
CA ILE A 66 -7.88 -3.04 4.47
C ILE A 66 -7.82 -2.62 3.01
N VAL A 67 -8.85 -1.91 2.55
CA VAL A 67 -8.86 -1.28 1.22
C VAL A 67 -8.19 0.09 1.27
N ASP A 68 -7.65 0.53 0.15
CA ASP A 68 -7.31 1.95 -0.04
C ASP A 68 -8.60 2.78 0.08
N PRO A 69 -8.72 3.69 1.06
CA PRO A 69 -9.90 4.56 1.22
C PRO A 69 -10.23 5.39 -0.02
N SER A 70 -9.23 5.65 -0.86
CA SER A 70 -9.40 6.37 -2.13
C SER A 70 -9.93 5.49 -3.27
N ASN A 71 -10.25 4.22 -2.98
CA ASN A 71 -10.78 3.25 -3.92
C ASN A 71 -9.93 3.12 -5.18
N SER A 72 -8.60 3.19 -5.03
CA SER A 72 -7.66 3.22 -6.15
C SER A 72 -6.83 1.96 -6.25
N ARG A 73 -5.88 2.01 -7.18
CA ARG A 73 -4.80 1.02 -7.30
C ARG A 73 -3.73 1.36 -6.28
N VAL A 74 -3.11 0.31 -5.74
CA VAL A 74 -1.92 0.42 -4.91
C VAL A 74 -0.78 -0.26 -5.65
N CYS A 75 0.26 0.50 -5.97
CA CYS A 75 1.48 -0.05 -6.57
C CYS A 75 2.70 0.13 -5.67
N SER A 76 2.62 0.99 -4.67
CA SER A 76 3.76 1.41 -3.86
C SER A 76 4.22 0.32 -2.89
N PRO A 77 5.53 0.20 -2.64
CA PRO A 77 6.06 -0.59 -1.54
C PRO A 77 5.48 -0.15 -0.19
N VAL A 78 5.47 -1.06 0.78
CA VAL A 78 5.08 -0.76 2.16
C VAL A 78 6.29 -0.64 3.07
N THR A 79 6.23 0.22 4.08
CA THR A 79 7.34 0.48 5.02
C THR A 79 6.85 0.39 6.46
N ILE A 80 7.63 -0.20 7.36
CA ILE A 80 7.25 -0.35 8.77
C ILE A 80 8.29 0.33 9.66
N ALA A 81 7.84 1.12 10.63
CA ALA A 81 8.67 1.59 11.73
C ALA A 81 7.82 1.81 12.98
N ASN A 82 8.36 1.50 14.16
CA ASN A 82 7.69 1.70 15.45
C ASN A 82 6.24 1.17 15.51
N ALA A 83 6.01 -0.02 14.94
CA ALA A 83 4.69 -0.66 14.83
C ALA A 83 3.64 0.14 14.03
N VAL A 84 4.09 1.05 13.17
CA VAL A 84 3.28 1.80 12.21
C VAL A 84 3.71 1.44 10.79
N LEU A 85 2.73 1.03 9.98
CA LEU A 85 2.91 0.73 8.57
C LEU A 85 2.58 1.97 7.74
N PHE A 86 3.55 2.43 6.99
CA PHE A 86 3.44 3.56 6.09
C PHE A 86 3.29 3.09 4.65
N VAL A 87 2.27 3.64 3.98
CA VAL A 87 1.85 3.18 2.67
C VAL A 87 1.40 4.35 1.79
N GLY A 88 1.59 4.22 0.48
CA GLY A 88 1.15 5.20 -0.52
C GLY A 88 0.12 4.63 -1.49
N SER A 89 -0.77 5.48 -1.98
CA SER A 89 -1.72 5.17 -3.04
C SER A 89 -1.33 5.84 -4.35
N THR A 90 -1.62 5.14 -5.46
CA THR A 90 -1.40 5.71 -6.79
C THR A 90 -2.53 6.65 -7.25
N TYR A 91 -3.52 6.89 -6.40
CA TYR A 91 -4.57 7.87 -6.65
C TYR A 91 -3.99 9.26 -6.96
N LYS A 92 -4.67 10.05 -7.78
CA LYS A 92 -4.15 11.33 -8.31
C LYS A 92 -3.83 12.39 -7.24
N GLN A 93 -4.44 12.34 -6.06
CA GLN A 93 -4.07 13.21 -4.92
C GLN A 93 -2.89 12.67 -4.11
N GLY A 94 -2.40 11.46 -4.41
CA GLY A 94 -1.30 10.83 -3.70
C GLY A 94 -1.50 10.68 -2.20
N PRO A 95 -2.62 10.09 -1.74
CA PRO A 95 -2.81 9.89 -0.33
C PRO A 95 -1.78 8.89 0.19
N ILE A 96 -1.18 9.27 1.31
CA ILE A 96 -0.35 8.41 2.13
C ILE A 96 -1.08 8.13 3.44
N TYR A 97 -0.82 6.96 4.02
CA TYR A 97 -1.47 6.52 5.24
C TYR A 97 -0.45 5.95 6.21
N ALA A 98 -0.63 6.27 7.49
CA ALA A 98 -0.02 5.52 8.58
C ALA A 98 -1.07 4.59 9.18
N ILE A 99 -0.72 3.32 9.30
CA ILE A 99 -1.63 2.24 9.71
C ILE A 99 -1.04 1.58 10.95
N ASP A 100 -1.86 1.37 11.97
CA ASP A 100 -1.51 0.54 13.12
C ASP A 100 -1.24 -0.88 12.64
N ALA A 101 0.00 -1.32 12.78
CA ALA A 101 0.45 -2.58 12.21
C ALA A 101 -0.16 -3.81 12.90
N LYS A 102 -0.77 -3.64 14.08
CA LYS A 102 -1.41 -4.71 14.84
C LYS A 102 -2.81 -5.02 14.31
N ASN A 103 -3.56 -4.01 13.89
CA ASN A 103 -5.00 -4.15 13.63
C ASN A 103 -5.48 -3.55 12.29
N GLY A 104 -4.61 -2.89 11.52
CA GLY A 104 -4.97 -2.29 10.23
C GLY A 104 -5.71 -0.96 10.35
N ARG A 105 -5.87 -0.37 11.55
CA ARG A 105 -6.54 0.92 11.72
C ARG A 105 -5.67 2.04 11.18
N ILE A 106 -6.22 2.88 10.31
CA ILE A 106 -5.56 4.10 9.86
C ILE A 106 -5.42 5.07 11.05
N LEU A 107 -4.19 5.44 11.37
CA LEU A 107 -3.84 6.39 12.42
C LEU A 107 -3.92 7.83 11.91
N TRP A 108 -3.42 8.07 10.70
CA TRP A 108 -3.52 9.35 10.00
C TRP A 108 -3.36 9.16 8.49
N SER A 109 -3.77 10.17 7.73
CA SER A 109 -3.55 10.27 6.29
C SER A 109 -3.11 11.67 5.88
N TYR A 110 -2.45 11.78 4.73
CA TYR A 110 -2.06 13.05 4.12
C TYR A 110 -2.11 12.96 2.60
N GLU A 111 -2.62 14.00 1.93
CA GLU A 111 -2.64 14.07 0.47
C GLU A 111 -1.41 14.82 -0.03
N THR A 112 -0.51 14.12 -0.74
CA THR A 112 0.72 14.72 -1.27
C THR A 112 0.49 15.55 -2.53
N SER A 113 -0.75 15.67 -3.01
CA SER A 113 -1.14 16.38 -4.24
C SER A 113 -0.69 15.73 -5.56
N ALA A 114 0.04 14.62 -5.53
CA ALA A 114 0.33 13.83 -6.73
C ALA A 114 0.57 12.35 -6.44
N THR A 115 0.34 11.48 -7.42
CA THR A 115 0.51 10.02 -7.32
C THR A 115 1.77 9.62 -6.55
N VAL A 116 1.59 8.77 -5.54
CA VAL A 116 2.69 8.16 -4.79
C VAL A 116 2.85 6.74 -5.29
N TYR A 117 3.94 6.49 -6.01
CA TYR A 117 4.31 5.16 -6.51
C TYR A 117 5.51 4.57 -5.75
N ASP A 118 6.27 5.42 -5.07
CA ASP A 118 7.48 5.03 -4.36
C ASP A 118 7.22 4.54 -2.93
N GLY A 119 8.20 3.80 -2.41
CA GLY A 119 8.26 3.43 -1.01
C GLY A 119 8.73 4.60 -0.16
N MET A 120 8.50 4.50 1.15
CA MET A 120 8.95 5.53 2.09
C MET A 120 10.27 5.10 2.73
N SER A 121 11.16 6.05 2.97
CA SER A 121 12.37 5.79 3.76
C SER A 121 12.17 6.27 5.19
N VAL A 122 12.82 5.61 6.15
CA VAL A 122 12.72 5.96 7.57
C VAL A 122 14.11 6.27 8.10
N SER A 123 14.27 7.43 8.73
CA SER A 123 15.52 7.79 9.42
C SER A 123 15.23 8.84 10.50
N ASN A 124 15.92 8.74 11.64
CA ASN A 124 15.90 9.73 12.72
C ASN A 124 14.50 10.19 13.15
N GLY A 125 13.54 9.25 13.27
CA GLY A 125 12.17 9.56 13.68
C GLY A 125 11.30 10.18 12.58
N CYS A 126 11.81 10.26 11.35
CA CYS A 126 11.09 10.78 10.20
C CYS A 126 10.84 9.69 9.15
N ILE A 127 9.72 9.80 8.45
CA ILE A 127 9.53 9.17 7.14
C ILE A 127 9.74 10.20 6.04
N TYR A 128 10.28 9.77 4.90
CA TYR A 128 10.45 10.59 3.71
C TYR A 128 9.78 9.93 2.51
N VAL A 129 9.05 10.72 1.73
CA VAL A 129 8.29 10.24 0.57
C VAL A 129 8.31 11.27 -0.55
N GLY A 130 8.66 10.83 -1.76
CA GLY A 130 8.50 11.61 -2.98
C GLY A 130 7.14 11.37 -3.61
N ASN A 131 6.64 12.35 -4.34
CA ASN A 131 5.45 12.20 -5.18
C ASN A 131 5.78 12.48 -6.65
N GLY A 132 4.87 12.12 -7.55
CA GLY A 132 4.97 12.49 -8.95
C GLY A 132 5.53 11.42 -9.88
N TYR A 133 4.82 10.30 -10.00
CA TYR A 133 5.16 9.24 -10.96
C TYR A 133 4.30 9.34 -12.22
N LYS A 134 4.82 9.92 -13.30
CA LYS A 134 4.12 10.02 -14.59
C LYS A 134 4.71 9.06 -15.62
N VAL A 135 3.97 8.00 -15.95
CA VAL A 135 4.31 7.13 -17.08
C VAL A 135 3.52 7.53 -18.32
N ASN A 136 4.22 7.88 -19.41
CA ASN A 136 3.60 8.12 -20.71
C ASN A 136 3.49 6.79 -21.49
N VAL A 137 2.72 5.83 -20.98
CA VAL A 137 2.36 4.64 -21.75
C VAL A 137 0.94 4.84 -22.25
N LYS A 138 0.80 5.25 -23.52
CA LYS A 138 -0.51 5.50 -24.20
C LYS A 138 -1.45 4.27 -24.24
N ALA A 139 -1.14 3.17 -23.56
CA ALA A 139 -1.86 1.89 -23.64
C ALA A 139 -2.50 1.40 -22.32
N PHE A 140 -2.20 1.96 -21.13
CA PHE A 140 -2.69 1.41 -19.86
C PHE A 140 -3.15 2.49 -18.87
N VAL A 141 -4.26 3.16 -19.20
CA VAL A 141 -5.13 3.96 -18.31
C VAL A 141 -4.49 5.18 -17.61
N GLN A 142 -4.90 6.33 -18.12
CA GLN A 142 -4.75 7.70 -17.63
C GLN A 142 -5.22 7.88 -16.18
N THR A 143 -4.38 8.46 -15.29
CA THR A 143 -4.72 9.25 -14.07
C THR A 143 -3.54 9.49 -13.12
N TYR A 144 -2.31 9.04 -13.42
CA TYR A 144 -1.18 9.43 -12.58
C TYR A 144 -0.82 10.90 -12.76
N SER A 145 -0.65 11.60 -11.65
CA SER A 145 -0.28 13.01 -11.59
C SER A 145 1.22 13.16 -11.35
N SER A 146 1.77 14.21 -11.94
CA SER A 146 3.17 14.61 -11.78
C SER A 146 3.29 15.71 -10.73
N ASP A 147 4.35 15.62 -9.94
CA ASP A 147 4.89 16.68 -9.08
C ASP A 147 6.38 16.33 -8.83
N THR A 148 7.10 17.13 -8.06
CA THR A 148 8.53 16.99 -7.78
C THR A 148 8.84 17.17 -6.29
N SER A 149 7.83 17.04 -5.45
CA SER A 149 7.91 17.35 -4.03
C SER A 149 8.45 16.17 -3.23
N LEU A 150 9.34 16.45 -2.27
CA LEU A 150 9.76 15.52 -1.22
C LEU A 150 9.15 15.96 0.10
N PHE A 151 8.44 15.06 0.76
CA PHE A 151 7.82 15.29 2.05
C PHE A 151 8.59 14.58 3.15
N ALA A 152 8.60 15.19 4.34
CA ALA A 152 9.13 14.59 5.56
C ALA A 152 8.08 14.71 6.67
N PHE A 153 7.78 13.59 7.35
CA PHE A 153 6.89 13.56 8.50
C PHE A 153 7.64 12.97 9.69
N CYS A 154 7.85 13.77 10.73
CA CYS A 154 8.70 13.44 11.87
C CYS A 154 7.89 13.38 13.16
N VAL A 155 8.26 12.45 14.04
CA VAL A 155 7.87 12.55 15.45
C VAL A 155 8.78 13.56 16.15
N THR A 156 8.19 14.44 16.95
CA THR A 156 8.90 15.42 17.81
C THR A 156 9.36 14.80 19.11
#